data_AF-A0A2V8P1L3-F1
#
_entry.id   AF-A0A2V8P1L3-F1
#
_cell.length_a   1.000
_cell.length_b   1.000
_cell.length_c   1.000
_cell.angle_alpha   90.00
_cell.angle_beta   90.00
_cell.angle_gamma   90.00
#
_symmetry.space_group_name_H-M   'P 1'
#
loop_
_entity.id
_entity.type
_entity.pdbx_description
1 polymer ?
#
loop_
_entity_poly.entity_id
_entity_poly.type
_entity_poly.pdbx_seq_one_letter_code
_entity_poly.pdbx_strand_id
1 'polypeptide(L)'
;MKRFRTAFFGFRMLTPVLLLFLFTLTGWTTTVIKMDLPALVQESDSVVQGRVEEVYARWDVQLKTIFTYASVRVDDPLKGEPHQSVLIRQLGGKVGAMNMSIAGMPRFVRGEEVIVFLKSNPEGTYHVVGLGQGKYEIVNDFAAMNVSGVGLADRKTGKVVVDTIMSKEPLETFKSQIRRLAR
;
A
#
# COMPACT_ATOMS: atom_id res chain seq x y z
N MET A 1 44.61 65.93 11.63
CA MET A 1 44.19 65.20 10.40
C MET A 1 43.34 63.99 10.80
N LYS A 2 42.14 63.89 10.22
CA LYS A 2 41.23 62.74 10.09
C LYS A 2 40.59 62.11 11.36
N ARG A 3 39.35 62.57 11.61
CA ARG A 3 38.26 61.86 12.31
C ARG A 3 37.92 60.57 11.54
N PHE A 4 37.70 59.45 12.23
CA PHE A 4 37.03 58.27 11.65
C PHE A 4 35.75 57.95 12.42
N ARG A 5 34.71 57.72 11.63
CA ARG A 5 33.29 57.72 11.99
C ARG A 5 32.83 56.33 12.42
N THR A 6 31.87 56.33 13.34
CA THR A 6 30.95 55.25 13.69
C THR A 6 30.35 54.54 12.47
N ALA A 7 30.24 53.20 12.53
CA ALA A 7 29.31 52.42 11.72
C ALA A 7 28.97 51.09 12.43
N PHE A 8 27.94 51.12 13.26
CA PHE A 8 27.23 49.94 13.75
C PHE A 8 26.34 49.46 12.59
N PHE A 9 26.75 48.41 11.86
CA PHE A 9 26.03 47.91 10.69
C PHE A 9 25.53 46.47 10.92
N GLY A 10 24.22 46.32 11.06
CA GLY A 10 23.50 45.33 10.25
C GLY A 10 23.18 43.96 10.85
N PHE A 11 22.63 43.87 12.07
CA PHE A 11 21.97 42.64 12.58
C PHE A 11 20.60 42.32 11.89
N ARG A 12 20.45 42.50 10.57
CA ARG A 12 19.12 42.38 9.89
C ARG A 12 19.17 41.79 8.47
N MET A 13 20.02 40.79 8.18
CA MET A 13 20.01 40.13 6.86
C MET A 13 20.03 38.59 6.86
N LEU A 14 19.96 37.93 8.02
CA LEU A 14 19.92 36.45 8.08
C LEU A 14 18.48 35.87 8.07
N THR A 15 17.46 36.72 8.17
CA THR A 15 16.05 36.28 8.29
C THR A 15 15.32 35.93 6.99
N PRO A 16 15.66 36.39 5.76
CA PRO A 16 14.89 36.02 4.58
C PRO A 16 15.30 34.66 3.98
N VAL A 17 16.53 34.19 4.28
CA VAL A 17 17.03 32.90 3.75
C VAL A 17 16.39 31.71 4.48
N LEU A 18 16.09 31.86 5.78
CA LEU A 18 15.41 30.83 6.56
C LEU A 18 13.92 30.68 6.16
N LEU A 19 13.28 31.76 5.72
CA LEU A 19 11.88 31.73 5.25
C LEU A 19 11.72 31.12 3.85
N LEU A 20 12.76 31.14 3.00
CA LEU A 20 12.70 30.52 1.67
C LEU A 20 12.83 28.98 1.71
N PHE A 21 13.38 28.42 2.79
CA PHE A 21 13.56 26.97 2.93
C PHE A 21 12.30 26.23 3.41
N LEU A 22 11.29 26.94 3.91
CA LEU A 22 10.04 26.35 4.41
C LEU A 22 9.02 25.98 3.31
N PHE A 23 9.30 26.24 2.04
CA PHE A 23 8.31 26.10 0.96
C PHE A 23 8.42 24.83 0.09
N THR A 24 9.23 23.84 0.47
CA THR A 24 9.48 22.64 -0.37
C THR A 24 9.13 21.30 0.28
N LEU A 25 8.06 21.25 1.08
CA LEU A 25 7.45 19.99 1.52
C LEU A 25 6.15 19.71 0.76
N THR A 26 6.18 19.77 -0.57
CA THR A 26 5.12 19.17 -1.39
C THR A 26 5.34 17.66 -1.41
N GLY A 27 4.82 16.97 -0.39
CA GLY A 27 4.72 15.52 -0.41
C GLY A 27 3.84 15.07 -1.57
N TRP A 28 4.33 14.15 -2.39
CA TRP A 28 3.55 13.57 -3.48
C TRP A 28 2.56 12.58 -2.87
N THR A 29 1.35 13.05 -2.55
CA THR A 29 0.23 12.16 -2.21
C THR A 29 -0.33 11.60 -3.50
N THR A 30 -0.06 10.33 -3.78
CA THR A 30 -0.82 9.61 -4.79
C THR A 30 -2.23 9.34 -4.27
N THR A 31 -3.23 9.55 -5.11
CA THR A 31 -4.64 9.37 -4.76
C THR A 31 -5.18 8.06 -5.34
N VAL A 32 -5.77 7.21 -4.51
CA VAL A 32 -6.43 5.95 -4.93
C VAL A 32 -7.91 6.01 -4.60
N ILE A 33 -8.76 5.48 -5.49
CA ILE A 33 -10.21 5.42 -5.26
C ILE A 33 -10.49 4.48 -4.08
N LYS A 34 -11.21 4.99 -3.07
CA LYS A 34 -11.65 4.18 -1.94
C LYS A 34 -12.60 3.08 -2.42
N MET A 35 -12.27 1.81 -2.13
CA MET A 35 -13.14 0.66 -2.34
C MET A 35 -13.77 0.27 -1.00
N ASP A 36 -15.06 -0.01 -1.02
CA ASP A 36 -15.73 -0.65 0.11
C ASP A 36 -15.62 -2.17 0.02
N LEU A 37 -15.93 -2.85 1.13
CA LEU A 37 -15.85 -4.31 1.19
C LEU A 37 -16.70 -5.00 0.11
N PRO A 38 -17.96 -4.58 -0.17
CA PRO A 38 -18.73 -5.13 -1.29
C PRO A 38 -18.02 -5.03 -2.64
N ALA A 39 -17.43 -3.88 -2.98
CA ALA A 39 -16.69 -3.72 -4.22
C ALA A 39 -15.45 -4.63 -4.29
N LEU A 40 -14.67 -4.72 -3.19
CA LEU A 40 -13.52 -5.62 -3.11
C LEU A 40 -13.94 -7.09 -3.32
N VAL A 41 -15.01 -7.53 -2.65
CA VAL A 41 -15.54 -8.89 -2.82
C VAL A 41 -16.03 -9.11 -4.24
N GLN A 42 -16.76 -8.16 -4.83
CA GLN A 42 -17.32 -8.28 -6.16
C GLN A 42 -16.23 -8.40 -7.25
N GLU A 43 -15.19 -7.57 -7.16
CA GLU A 43 -14.12 -7.52 -8.17
C GLU A 43 -13.10 -8.67 -8.06
N SER A 44 -13.08 -9.37 -6.93
CA SER A 44 -12.16 -10.49 -6.67
C SER A 44 -12.68 -11.81 -7.25
N ASP A 45 -11.80 -12.55 -7.91
CA ASP A 45 -12.07 -13.94 -8.30
C ASP A 45 -11.93 -14.88 -7.10
N SER A 46 -10.99 -14.58 -6.20
CA SER A 46 -10.77 -15.34 -4.97
C SER A 46 -10.45 -14.41 -3.79
N VAL A 47 -10.83 -14.83 -2.58
CA VAL A 47 -10.45 -14.16 -1.33
C VAL A 47 -9.94 -15.23 -0.38
N VAL A 48 -8.74 -15.04 0.15
CA VAL A 48 -8.06 -16.06 0.97
C VAL A 48 -7.55 -15.48 2.27
N GLN A 49 -7.71 -16.23 3.36
CA GLN A 49 -6.87 -16.10 4.55
C GLN A 49 -5.68 -17.05 4.39
N GLY A 50 -4.47 -16.59 4.73
CA GLY A 50 -3.27 -17.41 4.63
C GLY A 50 -2.03 -16.81 5.27
N ARG A 51 -0.92 -17.54 5.18
CA ARG A 51 0.41 -17.11 5.65
C ARG A 51 1.33 -16.84 4.46
N VAL A 52 2.05 -15.71 4.51
CA VAL A 52 3.09 -15.39 3.52
C VAL A 52 4.32 -16.24 3.77
N GLU A 53 4.66 -17.14 2.85
CA GLU A 53 5.79 -18.06 2.99
C GLU A 53 7.10 -17.51 2.42
N GLU A 54 7.00 -16.77 1.32
CA GLU A 54 8.14 -16.20 0.60
C GLU A 54 7.76 -14.88 -0.06
N VAL A 55 8.72 -13.95 -0.09
CA VAL A 55 8.62 -12.70 -0.85
C VAL A 55 9.95 -12.45 -1.55
N TYR A 56 9.93 -12.27 -2.87
CA TYR A 56 11.13 -11.97 -3.65
C TYR A 56 10.82 -11.06 -4.83
N ALA A 57 11.80 -10.25 -5.26
CA ALA A 57 11.67 -9.41 -6.44
C ALA A 57 12.60 -9.88 -7.56
N ARG A 58 12.16 -9.75 -8.81
CA ARG A 58 12.94 -10.06 -10.01
C ARG A 58 12.77 -8.99 -11.08
N TRP A 59 13.84 -8.75 -11.82
CA TRP A 59 13.79 -7.98 -13.05
C TRP A 59 13.18 -8.84 -14.16
N ASP A 60 12.13 -8.33 -14.80
CA ASP A 60 11.52 -8.91 -15.98
C ASP A 60 12.16 -8.30 -17.23
N VAL A 61 12.83 -9.15 -18.01
CA VAL A 61 13.57 -8.73 -19.22
C VAL A 61 12.62 -8.31 -20.33
N GLN A 62 11.46 -8.93 -20.44
CA GLN A 62 10.49 -8.69 -21.52
C GLN A 62 9.76 -7.37 -21.29
N LEU A 63 9.25 -7.17 -20.08
CA LEU A 63 8.49 -5.98 -19.68
C LEU A 63 9.39 -4.84 -19.18
N LYS A 64 10.71 -5.08 -19.07
CA LYS A 64 11.73 -4.12 -18.64
C LYS A 64 11.35 -3.44 -17.31
N THR A 65 10.93 -4.23 -16.35
CA THR A 65 10.42 -3.72 -15.07
C THR A 65 10.73 -4.68 -13.91
N ILE A 66 10.50 -4.25 -12.68
CA ILE A 66 10.63 -5.12 -11.50
C ILE A 66 9.25 -5.62 -11.09
N PHE A 67 9.14 -6.93 -10.90
CA PHE A 67 8.01 -7.54 -10.21
C PHE A 67 8.44 -8.12 -8.86
N THR A 68 7.62 -7.90 -7.84
CA THR A 68 7.67 -8.60 -6.56
C THR A 68 6.65 -9.73 -6.57
N TYR A 69 7.06 -10.88 -6.08
CA TYR A 69 6.28 -12.09 -5.95
C TYR A 69 6.12 -12.40 -4.47
N ALA A 70 4.90 -12.72 -4.05
CA ALA A 70 4.60 -13.21 -2.71
C ALA A 70 3.86 -14.53 -2.81
N SER A 71 4.42 -15.59 -2.20
CA SER A 71 3.75 -16.89 -2.05
C SER A 71 2.93 -16.88 -0.77
N VAL A 72 1.64 -17.15 -0.88
CA VAL A 72 0.72 -17.24 0.27
C VAL A 72 0.12 -18.63 0.32
N ARG A 73 0.45 -19.38 1.38
CA ARG A 73 -0.21 -20.64 1.69
C ARG A 73 -1.60 -20.35 2.20
N VAL A 74 -2.61 -20.95 1.58
CA VAL A 74 -4.02 -20.74 1.89
C VAL A 74 -4.39 -21.57 3.12
N ASP A 75 -4.88 -20.90 4.16
CA ASP A 75 -5.40 -21.52 5.38
C ASP A 75 -6.93 -21.66 5.33
N ASP A 76 -7.62 -20.63 4.82
CA ASP A 76 -9.08 -20.59 4.74
C ASP A 76 -9.53 -19.84 3.46
N PRO A 77 -10.11 -20.54 2.47
CA PRO A 77 -10.69 -19.90 1.30
C PRO A 77 -12.04 -19.24 1.66
N LEU A 78 -12.09 -17.92 1.55
CA LEU A 78 -13.28 -17.12 1.88
C LEU A 78 -14.20 -16.89 0.67
N LYS A 79 -13.62 -16.90 -0.54
CA LYS A 79 -14.32 -16.84 -1.84
C LYS A 79 -13.53 -17.60 -2.91
N GLY A 80 -14.27 -18.28 -3.80
CA GLY A 80 -13.71 -19.03 -4.92
C GLY A 80 -13.04 -20.33 -4.47
N GLU A 81 -12.35 -20.99 -5.41
CA GLU A 81 -11.67 -22.26 -5.19
C GLU A 81 -10.17 -22.14 -5.52
N PRO A 82 -9.38 -21.44 -4.68
CA PRO A 82 -7.95 -21.27 -4.91
C PRO A 82 -7.19 -22.59 -4.69
N HIS A 83 -6.00 -22.67 -5.26
CA HIS A 83 -5.04 -23.71 -4.91
C HIS A 83 -4.57 -23.60 -3.45
N GLN A 84 -3.87 -24.62 -2.95
CA GLN A 84 -3.31 -24.64 -1.59
C GLN A 84 -2.29 -23.51 -1.33
N SER A 85 -1.71 -22.96 -2.40
CA SER A 85 -0.88 -21.77 -2.37
C SER A 85 -1.19 -20.89 -3.57
N VAL A 86 -1.16 -19.58 -3.37
CA VAL A 86 -1.34 -18.58 -4.43
C VAL A 86 -0.07 -17.75 -4.58
N LEU A 87 0.35 -17.52 -5.83
CA LEU A 87 1.47 -16.66 -6.14
C LEU A 87 0.96 -15.29 -6.58
N ILE A 88 1.18 -14.27 -5.75
CA ILE A 88 0.78 -12.90 -6.02
C ILE A 88 1.94 -12.19 -6.71
N ARG A 89 1.69 -11.58 -7.88
CA ARG A 89 2.66 -10.82 -8.67
C ARG A 89 2.29 -9.34 -8.68
N GLN A 90 3.24 -8.47 -8.33
CA GLN A 90 3.02 -7.04 -8.15
C GLN A 90 4.14 -6.23 -8.79
N LEU A 91 3.77 -5.11 -9.39
CA LEU A 91 4.74 -4.19 -9.96
C LEU A 91 5.49 -3.48 -8.83
N GLY A 92 6.81 -3.39 -8.94
CA GLY A 92 7.67 -2.79 -7.92
C GLY A 92 8.54 -3.81 -7.22
N GLY A 93 9.42 -3.32 -6.35
CA GLY A 93 10.36 -4.12 -5.58
C GLY A 93 11.79 -3.60 -5.66
N LYS A 94 12.70 -4.37 -5.07
CA LYS A 94 14.12 -4.04 -5.03
C LYS A 94 14.96 -5.20 -5.57
N VAL A 95 15.80 -4.93 -6.56
CA VAL A 95 16.75 -5.91 -7.14
C VAL A 95 18.13 -5.27 -7.15
N GLY A 96 19.05 -5.80 -6.33
CA GLY A 96 20.37 -5.20 -6.12
C GLY A 96 20.26 -3.74 -5.65
N ALA A 97 20.83 -2.82 -6.42
CA ALA A 97 20.76 -1.38 -6.17
C ALA A 97 19.49 -0.71 -6.72
N MET A 98 18.74 -1.37 -7.61
CA MET A 98 17.54 -0.81 -8.22
C MET A 98 16.35 -0.97 -7.27
N ASN A 99 15.66 0.12 -6.97
CA ASN A 99 14.46 0.14 -6.15
C ASN A 99 13.33 0.83 -6.93
N MET A 100 12.21 0.14 -7.10
CA MET A 100 11.01 0.65 -7.74
C MET A 100 9.85 0.57 -6.75
N SER A 101 9.48 1.70 -6.16
CA SER A 101 8.33 1.78 -5.27
C SER A 101 7.16 2.39 -6.02
N ILE A 102 6.05 1.66 -6.06
CA ILE A 102 4.78 2.17 -6.58
C ILE A 102 3.87 2.46 -5.41
N ALA A 103 3.43 3.70 -5.31
CA ALA A 103 2.58 4.11 -4.20
C ALA A 103 1.26 3.34 -4.24
N GLY A 104 0.85 2.86 -3.06
CA GLY A 104 -0.37 2.07 -2.89
C GLY A 104 -0.25 0.60 -3.16
N MET A 105 0.82 0.13 -3.81
CA MET A 105 1.04 -1.31 -3.90
C MET A 105 1.16 -1.89 -2.48
N PRO A 106 0.40 -2.97 -2.18
CA PRO A 106 0.51 -3.60 -0.88
C PRO A 106 1.93 -4.16 -0.73
N ARG A 107 2.43 -4.17 0.50
CA ARG A 107 3.72 -4.76 0.81
C ARG A 107 3.50 -6.04 1.57
N PHE A 108 4.15 -7.11 1.14
CA PHE A 108 4.14 -8.38 1.86
C PHE A 108 5.43 -8.56 2.68
N VAL A 109 5.29 -9.17 3.84
CA VAL A 109 6.36 -9.52 4.77
C VAL A 109 6.28 -11.01 5.03
N ARG A 110 7.40 -11.71 4.83
CA ARG A 110 7.47 -13.15 5.10
C ARG A 110 7.06 -13.45 6.55
N GLY A 111 6.18 -14.44 6.73
CA GLY A 111 5.70 -14.92 8.02
C GLY A 111 4.40 -14.27 8.50
N GLU A 112 3.98 -13.15 7.93
CA GLU A 112 2.72 -12.48 8.31
C GLU A 112 1.49 -13.32 7.91
N GLU A 113 0.40 -13.13 8.64
CA GLU A 113 -0.91 -13.68 8.33
C GLU A 113 -1.78 -12.60 7.70
N VAL A 114 -2.50 -12.96 6.63
CA VAL A 114 -3.23 -12.00 5.81
C VAL A 114 -4.57 -12.53 5.34
N ILE A 115 -5.52 -11.62 5.15
CA ILE A 115 -6.64 -11.79 4.23
C ILE A 115 -6.34 -10.97 2.97
N VAL A 116 -6.44 -11.59 1.80
CA VAL A 116 -6.11 -10.96 0.52
C VAL A 116 -7.21 -11.17 -0.51
N PHE A 117 -7.56 -10.08 -1.18
CA PHE A 117 -8.56 -10.00 -2.25
C PHE A 117 -7.85 -10.11 -3.60
N LEU A 118 -8.12 -11.17 -4.35
CA LEU A 118 -7.30 -11.60 -5.46
C LEU A 118 -8.09 -11.69 -6.76
N LYS A 119 -7.44 -11.25 -7.84
CA LYS A 119 -7.90 -11.43 -9.20
C LYS A 119 -6.85 -12.18 -10.01
N SER A 120 -7.31 -13.16 -10.78
CA SER A 120 -6.45 -14.03 -11.56
C SER A 120 -5.83 -13.26 -12.74
N ASN A 121 -4.57 -13.54 -13.02
CA ASN A 121 -3.89 -13.10 -14.22
C ASN A 121 -3.85 -14.22 -15.26
N PRO A 122 -3.78 -13.90 -16.56
CA PRO A 122 -3.73 -14.91 -17.63
C PRO A 122 -2.59 -15.94 -17.49
N GLU A 123 -1.46 -15.55 -16.90
CA GLU A 123 -0.30 -16.41 -16.68
C GLU A 123 -0.37 -17.28 -15.41
N GLY A 124 -1.52 -17.32 -14.71
CA GLY A 124 -1.75 -18.16 -13.53
C GLY A 124 -1.26 -17.58 -12.20
N THR A 125 -0.76 -16.34 -12.19
CA THR A 125 -0.52 -15.58 -10.94
C THR A 125 -1.76 -14.80 -10.53
N TYR A 126 -1.72 -14.16 -9.36
CA TYR A 126 -2.76 -13.24 -8.91
C TYR A 126 -2.22 -11.82 -8.74
N HIS A 127 -3.10 -10.82 -8.86
CA HIS A 127 -2.85 -9.48 -8.34
C HIS A 127 -3.88 -9.13 -7.26
N VAL A 128 -3.52 -8.16 -6.40
CA VAL A 128 -4.39 -7.70 -5.32
C VAL A 128 -5.37 -6.67 -5.86
N VAL A 129 -6.66 -6.90 -5.62
CA VAL A 129 -7.74 -5.98 -5.98
C VAL A 129 -7.67 -4.74 -5.09
N GLY A 130 -7.87 -3.55 -5.66
CA GLY A 130 -7.90 -2.30 -4.88
C GLY A 130 -6.56 -1.85 -4.29
N LEU A 131 -5.44 -2.36 -4.81
CA LEU A 131 -4.09 -2.06 -4.33
C LEU A 131 -3.96 -2.41 -2.82
N GLY A 132 -3.42 -1.52 -1.99
CA GLY A 132 -3.29 -1.71 -0.55
C GLY A 132 -4.59 -1.98 0.19
N GLN A 133 -5.75 -1.62 -0.39
CA GLN A 133 -7.05 -1.82 0.24
C GLN A 133 -7.49 -3.29 0.24
N GLY A 134 -7.00 -4.10 -0.70
CA GLY A 134 -7.31 -5.53 -0.78
C GLY A 134 -6.38 -6.42 0.05
N LYS A 135 -5.55 -5.85 0.92
CA LYS A 135 -4.68 -6.60 1.83
C LYS A 135 -4.97 -6.19 3.27
N TYR A 136 -5.33 -7.18 4.09
CA TYR A 136 -5.54 -7.03 5.53
C TYR A 136 -4.54 -7.91 6.26
N GLU A 137 -3.78 -7.33 7.18
CA GLU A 137 -2.91 -8.07 8.10
C GLU A 137 -3.76 -8.58 9.27
N ILE A 138 -3.49 -9.82 9.71
CA ILE A 138 -4.15 -10.41 10.87
C ILE A 138 -3.27 -10.20 12.09
N VAL A 139 -3.76 -9.45 13.07
CA VAL A 139 -3.04 -9.16 14.32
C VAL A 139 -4.00 -9.29 15.50
N ASN A 140 -3.70 -10.20 16.43
CA ASN A 140 -4.46 -10.46 17.65
C ASN A 140 -5.97 -10.71 17.38
N ASP A 141 -6.31 -11.56 16.41
CA ASP A 141 -7.69 -11.86 15.98
C ASP A 141 -8.45 -10.66 15.38
N PHE A 142 -7.74 -9.68 14.82
CA PHE A 142 -8.33 -8.61 14.03
C PHE A 142 -7.73 -8.56 12.63
N ALA A 143 -8.57 -8.27 11.64
CA ALA A 143 -8.14 -7.90 10.30
C ALA A 143 -7.88 -6.38 10.29
N ALA A 144 -6.65 -5.98 9.98
CA ALA A 144 -6.20 -4.59 9.94
C ALA A 144 -5.74 -4.22 8.53
N MET A 145 -6.37 -3.19 7.94
CA MET A 145 -5.97 -2.66 6.63
C MET A 145 -4.85 -1.63 6.80
N ASN A 146 -3.71 -1.86 6.12
CA ASN A 146 -2.60 -0.92 6.10
C ASN A 146 -2.43 -0.32 4.71
N VAL A 147 -2.80 0.96 4.56
CA VAL A 147 -2.66 1.72 3.31
C VAL A 147 -1.62 2.84 3.49
N SER A 148 -0.40 2.45 3.86
CA SER A 148 0.70 3.41 4.07
C SER A 148 1.10 4.13 2.77
N GLY A 149 1.21 5.46 2.82
CA GLY A 149 1.81 6.28 1.75
C GLY A 149 0.88 6.67 0.60
N VAL A 150 -0.44 6.56 0.77
CA VAL A 150 -1.45 6.94 -0.23
C VAL A 150 -2.59 7.71 0.41
N GLY A 151 -3.10 8.74 -0.27
CA GLY A 151 -4.36 9.36 0.08
C GLY A 151 -5.52 8.60 -0.57
N LEU A 152 -6.51 8.17 0.20
CA LEU A 152 -7.72 7.57 -0.35
C LEU A 152 -8.71 8.66 -0.72
N ALA A 153 -9.03 8.80 -2.01
CA ALA A 153 -10.13 9.66 -2.45
C ALA A 153 -11.45 8.92 -2.34
N ASP A 154 -12.38 9.55 -1.64
CA ASP A 154 -13.78 9.15 -1.68
C ASP A 154 -14.38 9.45 -3.06
N ARG A 155 -14.96 8.43 -3.71
CA ARG A 155 -15.50 8.53 -5.07
C ARG A 155 -16.66 9.53 -5.20
N LYS A 156 -17.45 9.73 -4.14
CA LYS A 156 -18.65 10.58 -4.17
C LYS A 156 -18.34 12.03 -3.82
N THR A 157 -17.39 12.25 -2.93
CA THR A 157 -17.09 13.58 -2.37
C THR A 157 -15.78 14.17 -2.87
N GLY A 158 -14.90 13.36 -3.47
CA GLY A 158 -13.57 13.79 -3.93
C GLY A 158 -12.60 14.10 -2.79
N LYS A 159 -13.01 13.92 -1.52
CA LYS A 159 -12.17 14.19 -0.35
C LYS A 159 -11.08 13.13 -0.24
N VAL A 160 -9.83 13.59 -0.15
CA VAL A 160 -8.67 12.72 0.10
C VAL A 160 -8.49 12.56 1.61
N VAL A 161 -8.50 11.32 2.09
CA VAL A 161 -8.23 10.94 3.47
C VAL A 161 -6.87 10.27 3.54
N VAL A 162 -5.94 10.82 4.33
CA VAL A 162 -4.59 10.31 4.53
C VAL A 162 -4.53 9.70 5.93
N ASP A 163 -5.08 8.51 6.11
CA ASP A 163 -5.05 7.82 7.41
C ASP A 163 -4.18 6.56 7.33
N THR A 164 -3.30 6.42 8.32
CA THR A 164 -2.22 5.42 8.35
C THR A 164 -2.70 4.03 8.77
N ILE A 165 -3.88 3.89 9.38
CA ILE A 165 -4.55 2.60 9.67
C ILE A 165 -6.05 2.85 9.63
N MET A 166 -6.75 2.37 8.59
CA MET A 166 -8.11 2.84 8.26
C MET A 166 -9.23 1.87 8.63
N SER A 167 -8.93 0.62 8.97
CA SER A 167 -9.97 -0.32 9.43
C SER A 167 -9.34 -1.43 10.25
N LYS A 168 -9.86 -1.65 11.46
CA LYS A 168 -9.57 -2.81 12.31
C LYS A 168 -10.90 -3.42 12.69
N GLU A 169 -11.12 -4.67 12.27
CA GLU A 169 -12.36 -5.40 12.53
C GLU A 169 -12.04 -6.77 13.11
N PRO A 170 -12.85 -7.32 14.05
CA PRO A 170 -12.67 -8.69 14.52
C PRO A 170 -12.63 -9.68 13.35
N LEU A 171 -11.66 -10.59 13.35
CA LEU A 171 -11.36 -11.49 12.24
C LEU A 171 -12.59 -12.29 11.81
N GLU A 172 -13.29 -12.89 12.78
CA GLU A 172 -14.47 -13.72 12.49
C GLU A 172 -15.67 -12.92 11.96
N THR A 173 -15.84 -11.69 12.42
CA THR A 173 -16.86 -10.77 11.87
C THR A 173 -16.53 -10.44 10.42
N PHE A 174 -15.28 -10.07 10.14
CA PHE A 174 -14.83 -9.71 8.80
C PHE A 174 -14.96 -10.89 7.82
N LYS A 175 -14.51 -12.09 8.21
CA LYS A 175 -14.67 -13.32 7.42
C LYS A 175 -16.14 -13.63 7.14
N SER A 176 -17.01 -13.48 8.13
CA SER A 176 -18.45 -13.70 7.97
C SER A 176 -19.08 -12.72 6.98
N GLN A 177 -18.67 -11.45 7.00
CA GLN A 177 -19.12 -10.45 6.02
C GLN A 177 -18.67 -10.81 4.60
N ILE A 178 -17.41 -11.18 4.41
CA ILE A 178 -16.86 -11.61 3.10
C ILE A 178 -17.68 -12.78 2.55
N ARG A 179 -17.86 -13.85 3.34
CA ARG A 179 -18.61 -15.04 2.92
C ARG A 179 -20.07 -14.73 2.57
N ARG A 180 -20.69 -13.78 3.27
CA ARG A 180 -22.06 -13.33 2.96
C ARG A 180 -22.13 -12.58 1.63
N LEU A 181 -21.15 -11.75 1.34
CA LEU A 181 -21.05 -10.97 0.10
C LEU A 181 -20.60 -11.81 -1.10
N ALA A 182 -19.98 -12.96 -0.87
CA ALA A 182 -19.50 -13.87 -1.90
C ALA A 182 -20.56 -14.85 -2.42
N ARG A 183 -21.76 -14.88 -1.81
CA ARG A 183 -22.93 -15.65 -2.26
C ARG A 183 -23.66 -14.91 -3.36
#